data_AF-A0A524LB51-F1
#
_entry.id   AF-A0A524LB51-F1
#
_cell.length_a   1.000
_cell.length_b   1.000
_cell.length_c   1.000
_cell.angle_alpha   90.00
_cell.angle_beta   90.00
_cell.angle_gamma   90.00
#
_symmetry.space_group_name_H-M   'P 1'
#
loop_
_entity.id
_entity.type
_entity.pdbx_description
1 polymer ?
#
loop_
_entity_poly.entity_id
_entity_poly.type
_entity_poly.pdbx_seq_one_letter_code
_entity_poly.pdbx_strand_id
1 'polypeptide(L)'
;VESDIKQGGSTAYLVVIDTEGMSVQSATAGRKLTADKVAEALVEYGVADKVNHKILISPGMAARISGETEEATGWTVKVGPRDSSGIPKYLQEGKWKEE
;
A
#
# COMPACT_ATOMS: atom_id res chain seq x y z
N VAL A 1 9.54 1.61 -7.16
CA VAL A 1 8.51 0.68 -6.63
C VAL A 1 8.46 -0.62 -7.42
N GLU A 2 7.91 -0.68 -8.64
CA GLU A 2 7.79 -1.95 -9.40
C GLU A 2 9.15 -2.65 -9.58
N SER A 3 10.16 -1.89 -10.01
CA SER A 3 11.53 -2.41 -10.18
C SER A 3 12.10 -2.98 -8.87
N ASP A 4 11.87 -2.32 -7.74
CA ASP A 4 12.38 -2.76 -6.43
C ASP A 4 11.71 -4.07 -6.00
N ILE A 5 10.39 -4.19 -6.20
CA ILE A 5 9.64 -5.43 -5.90
C ILE A 5 10.21 -6.60 -6.72
N LYS A 6 10.42 -6.40 -8.03
CA LYS A 6 10.98 -7.41 -8.93
C LYS A 6 12.41 -7.81 -8.53
N GLN A 7 13.27 -6.84 -8.23
CA GLN A 7 14.64 -7.09 -7.77
C GLN A 7 14.68 -7.84 -6.44
N GLY A 8 13.68 -7.63 -5.58
CA GLY A 8 13.55 -8.33 -4.30
C GLY A 8 13.13 -9.80 -4.40
N GLY A 9 12.79 -10.29 -5.60
CA GLY A 9 12.38 -11.67 -5.84
C GLY A 9 11.02 -12.05 -5.23
N SER A 10 10.25 -11.06 -4.76
CA SER A 10 8.94 -11.27 -4.16
C SER A 10 7.84 -10.99 -5.18
N THR A 11 6.81 -11.85 -5.21
CA THR A 11 5.61 -11.61 -6.02
C THR A 11 4.59 -10.87 -5.17
N ALA A 12 4.11 -9.72 -5.65
CA ALA A 12 3.13 -8.90 -4.95
C ALA A 12 2.23 -8.17 -5.95
N TYR A 13 1.02 -7.82 -5.51
CA TYR A 13 0.16 -6.88 -6.23
C TYR A 13 0.54 -5.45 -5.85
N LEU A 14 0.72 -4.59 -6.85
CA LEU A 14 0.94 -3.16 -6.67
C LEU A 14 -0.35 -2.41 -7.02
N VAL A 15 -1.02 -1.85 -6.02
CA VAL A 15 -2.22 -1.03 -6.19
C VAL A 15 -1.78 0.41 -6.50
N VAL A 16 -2.10 0.88 -7.70
CA VAL A 16 -1.77 2.24 -8.16
C VAL A 16 -3.03 3.09 -8.07
N ILE A 17 -2.98 4.17 -7.29
CA ILE A 17 -4.09 5.10 -7.12
C ILE A 17 -3.82 6.34 -7.97
N ASP A 18 -4.82 6.80 -8.72
CA ASP A 18 -4.70 8.02 -9.49
C ASP A 18 -4.72 9.27 -8.58
N THR A 19 -3.53 9.84 -8.44
CA THR A 19 -3.26 11.07 -7.70
C THR A 19 -3.00 12.25 -8.63
N GLU A 20 -3.40 12.16 -9.91
CA GLU A 20 -3.13 13.15 -10.96
C GLU A 20 -1.62 13.34 -11.21
N GLY A 21 -0.85 12.27 -11.04
CA GLY A 21 0.61 12.28 -11.22
C GLY A 21 1.42 12.88 -10.07
N MET A 22 0.79 13.12 -8.91
CA MET A 22 1.50 13.63 -7.72
C MET A 22 2.29 12.54 -6.99
N SER A 23 3.42 12.92 -6.38
CA SER A 23 4.19 12.05 -5.47
C SER A 23 3.35 11.63 -4.25
N VAL A 24 3.67 10.51 -3.61
CA VAL A 24 2.95 10.01 -2.43
C VAL A 24 2.85 11.07 -1.33
N GLN A 25 3.95 11.74 -1.03
CA GLN A 25 3.99 12.77 0.01
C GLN A 25 3.09 13.96 -0.35
N SER A 26 3.21 14.48 -1.57
CA SER A 26 2.41 15.62 -2.03
C SER A 26 0.93 15.26 -2.15
N ALA A 27 0.61 14.07 -2.66
CA ALA A 27 -0.76 13.59 -2.81
C ALA A 27 -1.44 13.40 -1.46
N THR A 28 -0.73 12.87 -0.45
CA THR A 28 -1.28 12.73 0.90
C THR A 28 -1.52 14.09 1.54
N ALA A 29 -0.58 15.04 1.39
CA ALA A 29 -0.74 16.39 1.92
C ALA A 29 -1.86 17.17 1.21
N GLY A 30 -1.97 17.03 -0.11
CA GLY A 30 -2.99 17.64 -0.96
C GLY A 30 -4.33 16.90 -0.98
N ARG A 31 -4.51 15.88 -0.14
CA ARG A 31 -5.74 15.06 -0.03
C ARG A 31 -6.18 14.43 -1.37
N LYS A 32 -5.21 14.15 -2.25
CA LYS A 32 -5.40 13.39 -3.49
C LYS A 32 -5.18 11.89 -3.30
N LEU A 33 -4.47 11.50 -2.24
CA LEU A 33 -4.39 10.15 -1.70
C LEU A 33 -5.10 10.13 -0.34
N THR A 34 -6.28 9.52 -0.29
CA THR A 34 -7.15 9.45 0.90
C THR A 34 -7.55 8.00 1.18
N ALA A 35 -8.02 7.72 2.40
CA ALA A 35 -8.54 6.41 2.77
C ALA A 35 -9.67 5.94 1.82
N ASP A 36 -10.61 6.83 1.50
CA ASP A 36 -11.72 6.53 0.58
C ASP A 36 -11.24 6.12 -0.80
N LYS A 37 -10.28 6.87 -1.38
CA LYS A 37 -9.70 6.53 -2.69
C LYS A 37 -8.96 5.20 -2.68
N VAL A 38 -8.31 4.87 -1.58
CA VAL A 38 -7.68 3.54 -1.43
C VAL A 38 -8.77 2.46 -1.42
N ALA A 39 -9.83 2.65 -0.64
CA ALA A 39 -10.94 1.71 -0.57
C ALA A 39 -11.65 1.51 -1.91
N GLU A 40 -11.95 2.60 -2.63
CA GLU A 40 -12.49 2.58 -3.99
C GLU A 40 -11.59 1.77 -4.93
N ALA A 41 -10.28 2.04 -4.93
CA ALA A 41 -9.33 1.32 -5.78
C ALA A 41 -9.24 -0.18 -5.46
N LEU A 42 -9.33 -0.58 -4.19
CA LEU A 42 -9.34 -2.00 -3.81
C LEU A 42 -10.55 -2.74 -4.37
N VAL A 43 -11.72 -2.09 -4.38
CA VAL A 43 -12.97 -2.62 -4.93
C VAL A 43 -12.90 -2.63 -6.46
N GLU A 44 -12.52 -1.52 -7.08
CA GLU A 44 -12.42 -1.38 -8.54
C GLU A 44 -11.48 -2.42 -9.15
N TYR A 45 -10.34 -2.66 -8.51
CA TYR A 45 -9.35 -3.61 -8.99
C TYR A 45 -9.63 -5.05 -8.59
N GLY A 46 -10.69 -5.32 -7.83
CA GLY A 46 -11.07 -6.66 -7.34
C GLY A 46 -9.93 -7.33 -6.56
N VAL A 47 -9.23 -6.58 -5.69
CA VAL A 47 -8.02 -7.08 -5.01
C VAL A 47 -8.37 -8.23 -4.05
N ALA A 48 -9.56 -8.18 -3.44
CA ALA A 48 -10.05 -9.21 -2.53
C ALA A 48 -10.12 -10.61 -3.17
N ASP A 49 -10.34 -10.70 -4.48
CA ASP A 49 -10.42 -11.98 -5.20
C ASP A 49 -9.05 -12.50 -5.65
N LYS A 50 -8.00 -11.68 -5.53
CA LYS A 50 -6.64 -11.96 -6.01
C LYS A 50 -5.70 -12.49 -4.93
N VAL A 51 -6.07 -12.32 -3.66
CA VAL A 51 -5.28 -12.73 -2.49
C VAL A 51 -6.15 -13.47 -1.48
N ASN A 52 -5.56 -14.33 -0.66
CA ASN A 52 -6.26 -15.09 0.38
C ASN A 52 -6.18 -14.44 1.77
N HIS A 53 -5.73 -13.18 1.84
CA HIS A 53 -5.57 -12.40 3.06
C HIS A 53 -6.10 -10.98 2.85
N LYS A 54 -6.36 -10.24 3.93
CA LYS A 54 -6.76 -8.83 3.88
C LYS A 54 -5.70 -7.94 4.50
N ILE A 55 -4.50 -7.98 3.93
CA ILE A 55 -3.35 -7.21 4.40
C ILE A 55 -2.90 -6.28 3.29
N LEU A 56 -2.82 -4.99 3.60
CA LEU A 56 -2.37 -3.93 2.71
C LEU A 56 -1.08 -3.32 3.25
N ILE A 57 -0.08 -3.13 2.40
CA ILE A 57 1.16 -2.41 2.78
C ILE A 57 1.03 -0.96 2.30
N SER A 58 0.96 -0.01 3.24
CA SER A 58 0.93 1.43 2.95
C SER A 58 2.34 2.02 2.93
N PRO A 59 2.69 2.93 1.99
CA PRO A 59 3.98 3.60 2.00
C PRO A 59 4.24 4.34 3.32
N GLY A 60 5.48 4.34 3.81
CA GLY A 60 5.82 5.04 5.05
C GLY A 60 5.58 6.56 4.99
N MET A 61 5.55 7.15 3.79
CA MET A 61 5.18 8.56 3.57
C MET A 61 3.67 8.83 3.73
N ALA A 62 2.83 7.81 3.59
CA ALA A 62 1.37 7.88 3.74
C ALA A 62 0.89 7.30 5.08
N ALA A 63 1.80 7.05 6.04
CA ALA A 63 1.46 6.49 7.35
C ALA A 63 0.37 7.27 8.09
N ARG A 64 0.22 8.59 7.83
CA ARG A 64 -0.81 9.43 8.46
C ARG A 64 -2.25 9.01 8.16
N ILE A 65 -2.51 8.35 7.02
CA ILE A 65 -3.86 7.89 6.66
C ILE A 65 -4.06 6.40 6.92
N SER A 66 -3.09 5.70 7.52
CA SER A 66 -3.16 4.23 7.65
C SER A 66 -4.33 3.77 8.52
N GLY A 67 -4.60 4.46 9.64
CA GLY A 67 -5.73 4.16 10.51
C GLY A 67 -7.07 4.38 9.82
N GLU A 68 -7.24 5.54 9.18
CA GLU A 68 -8.44 5.85 8.39
C GLU A 68 -8.63 4.84 7.24
N THR A 69 -7.53 4.39 6.62
CA THR A 69 -7.58 3.38 5.55
C THR A 69 -8.00 2.01 6.08
N GLU A 70 -7.48 1.60 7.25
CA GLU A 70 -7.87 0.34 7.90
C GLU A 70 -9.38 0.34 8.24
N GLU A 71 -9.89 1.45 8.79
CA GLU A 71 -11.32 1.62 9.08
C GLU A 71 -12.18 1.59 7.80
N ALA A 72 -11.78 2.33 6.76
CA ALA A 72 -12.54 2.45 5.51
C ALA A 72 -12.55 1.14 4.70
N THR A 73 -11.46 0.38 4.74
CA THR A 73 -11.32 -0.84 3.94
C THR A 73 -11.72 -2.10 4.70
N GLY A 74 -11.54 -2.12 6.02
CA GLY A 74 -11.58 -3.34 6.83
C GLY A 74 -10.40 -4.28 6.59
N TRP A 75 -9.31 -3.79 5.99
CA TRP A 75 -8.06 -4.55 5.79
C TRP A 75 -7.03 -4.13 6.83
N THR A 76 -6.21 -5.07 7.29
CA THR A 76 -5.06 -4.77 8.14
C THR A 76 -4.04 -3.96 7.35
N VAL A 77 -3.78 -2.71 7.75
CA VAL A 77 -2.83 -1.82 7.07
C VAL A 77 -1.48 -1.84 7.79
N LYS A 78 -0.47 -2.39 7.12
CA LYS A 78 0.92 -2.38 7.58
C LYS A 78 1.67 -1.21 6.97
N VAL A 79 2.31 -0.40 7.81
CA VAL A 79 3.16 0.70 7.32
C VAL A 79 4.50 0.13 6.86
N GLY A 80 4.76 0.26 5.57
CA GLY A 80 6.00 -0.12 4.91
C GLY A 80 7.09 0.94 5.02
N PRO A 81 8.21 0.77 4.30
CA PRO A 81 9.32 1.71 4.30
C PRO A 81 8.93 3.05 3.67
N ARG A 82 9.68 4.12 4.01
CA ARG A 82 9.50 5.45 3.40
C ARG A 82 10.00 5.51 1.95
N ASP A 83 10.96 4.67 1.60
CA ASP A 83 11.54 4.56 0.26
C ASP A 83 11.35 3.14 -0.28
N SER A 84 11.09 3.02 -1.59
CA SER A 84 10.77 1.71 -2.18
C SER A 84 11.94 0.74 -2.24
N SER A 85 13.19 1.22 -2.16
CA SER A 85 14.37 0.36 -2.04
C SER A 85 14.35 -0.51 -0.78
N GLY A 86 13.58 -0.14 0.24
CA GLY A 86 13.39 -0.92 1.45
C GLY A 86 12.38 -2.07 1.33
N ILE A 87 11.58 -2.11 0.27
CA ILE A 87 10.50 -3.10 0.11
C ILE A 87 11.03 -4.54 0.09
N PRO A 88 12.09 -4.89 -0.66
CA PRO A 88 12.65 -6.24 -0.66
C PRO A 88 12.94 -6.77 0.74
N LYS A 89 13.67 -5.98 1.54
CA LYS A 89 14.03 -6.33 2.90
C LYS A 89 12.80 -6.46 3.80
N TYR A 90 11.86 -5.53 3.70
CA TYR A 90 10.62 -5.55 4.48
C TYR A 90 9.78 -6.81 4.23
N LEU A 91 9.68 -7.23 2.96
CA LEU A 91 8.96 -8.45 2.57
C LEU A 91 9.68 -9.73 3.03
N GLN A 92 11.00 -9.78 2.86
CA GLN A 92 11.84 -10.92 3.26
C GLN A 92 11.83 -11.15 4.79
N GLU A 93 11.85 -10.07 5.57
CA GLU A 93 11.75 -10.12 7.03
C GLU A 93 10.34 -10.52 7.52
N GLY A 94 9.36 -10.63 6.62
CA GLY A 94 8.00 -11.07 6.96
C GLY A 94 7.22 -10.05 7.79
N LYS A 95 7.66 -8.79 7.87
CA LYS A 95 7.04 -7.72 8.68
C LYS A 95 5.59 -7.39 8.32
N TRP A 96 5.14 -7.84 7.16
CA TRP A 96 3.77 -7.67 6.70
C TRP A 96 2.84 -8.80 7.16
N LYS A 97 3.38 -9.96 7.55
CA LYS A 97 2.56 -11.09 8.00
C LYS A 97 1.92 -10.76 9.35
N GLU A 98 0.69 -11.19 9.55
CA GLU A 98 0.10 -11.27 10.88
C GLU A 98 0.80 -12.38 11.67
N GLU A 99 1.02 -12.17 12.98
CA GLU A 99 1.53 -13.21 13.88
C GLU A 99 0.49 -14.31 14.09
#